data_AF-A0A147IMR6-F1
#
_entry.id   AF-A0A147IMR6-F1
#
_cell.length_a   1.000
_cell.length_b   1.000
_cell.length_c   1.000
_cell.angle_alpha   90.00
_cell.angle_beta   90.00
_cell.angle_gamma   90.00
#
_symmetry.space_group_name_H-M   'P 1'
#
loop_
_entity.id
_entity.type
_entity.pdbx_description
1 polymer ?
#
loop_
_entity_poly.entity_id
_entity_poly.type
_entity_poly.pdbx_seq_one_letter_code
_entity_poly.pdbx_strand_id
1 'polypeptide(L)' 'MIAHLKGRLDSTGIDHAVIDVGGVGYLVGASARTLSSIGPVGEAAMLHTEMLVSEDSIRLVGFASADERD' A
#
# COMPACT_ATOMS: atom_id res chain seq x y z
N MET A 1 4.49 -7.96 11.52
CA MET A 1 5.14 -6.97 10.63
C MET A 1 4.86 -7.39 9.19
N ILE A 2 4.30 -6.50 8.38
CA ILE A 2 3.99 -6.74 6.96
C ILE A 2 5.02 -5.92 6.17
N ALA A 3 5.94 -6.60 5.48
CA ALA A 3 7.07 -5.94 4.81
C ALA A 3 6.76 -5.48 3.39
N HIS A 4 5.86 -6.19 2.71
CA HIS A 4 5.37 -5.82 1.39
C HIS A 4 4.02 -6.47 1.14
N LEU A 5 3.27 -5.93 0.19
CA LEU A 5 2.07 -6.51 -0.37
C LEU A 5 2.26 -6.69 -1.88
N LYS A 6 1.80 -7.83 -2.38
CA LYS A 6 1.77 -8.13 -3.81
C LYS A 6 0.38 -8.67 -4.15
N GLY A 7 -0.32 -7.98 -5.03
CA GLY A 7 -1.72 -8.25 -5.29
C GLY A 7 -2.24 -7.41 -6.45
N ARG A 8 -3.54 -7.17 -6.46
CA ARG A 8 -4.19 -6.29 -7.44
C ARG A 8 -4.53 -4.96 -6.80
N LEU A 9 -4.29 -3.86 -7.50
CA LEU A 9 -4.75 -2.55 -7.06
C LEU A 9 -6.27 -2.49 -7.21
N ASP A 10 -7.00 -2.49 -6.09
CA ASP A 10 -8.46 -2.53 -6.09
C ASP A 10 -9.07 -1.13 -6.19
N SER A 11 -8.50 -0.16 -5.45
CA SER A 11 -8.89 1.24 -5.53
C SER A 11 -7.80 2.17 -5.00
N THR A 12 -7.88 3.45 -5.37
CA THR A 12 -6.98 4.52 -4.90
C THR A 12 -7.77 5.73 -4.45
N GLY A 13 -7.36 6.34 -3.34
CA GLY A 13 -7.84 7.64 -2.86
C GLY A 13 -6.79 8.74 -3.04
N ILE A 14 -6.94 9.83 -2.29
CA ILE A 14 -6.02 10.97 -2.31
C ILE A 14 -4.68 10.61 -1.63
N ASP A 15 -4.74 9.82 -0.57
CA ASP A 15 -3.65 9.53 0.36
C ASP A 15 -3.53 8.04 0.70
N HIS A 16 -4.23 7.18 -0.04
CA HIS A 16 -4.26 5.74 0.24
C HIS A 16 -4.54 4.91 -1.02
N ALA A 17 -4.22 3.63 -0.94
CA ALA A 17 -4.59 2.61 -1.90
C ALA A 17 -5.14 1.38 -1.16
N VAL A 18 -6.03 0.64 -1.83
CA VAL A 18 -6.48 -0.68 -1.39
C VAL A 18 -5.86 -1.72 -2.31
N ILE A 19 -5.12 -2.66 -1.72
CA ILE A 19 -4.52 -3.79 -2.44
C ILE A 19 -5.28 -5.06 -2.07
N ASP A 20 -5.89 -5.70 -3.06
CA ASP A 20 -6.45 -7.04 -2.90
C ASP A 20 -5.32 -8.07 -2.98
N VAL A 21 -5.10 -8.79 -1.89
CA VAL A 21 -4.15 -9.91 -1.82
C VAL A 21 -4.95 -11.17 -1.53
N GLY A 22 -5.39 -11.85 -2.60
CA GLY A 22 -6.10 -13.12 -2.49
C GLY A 22 -7.47 -12.98 -1.82
N GLY A 23 -8.19 -11.88 -2.08
CA GLY A 23 -9.52 -11.61 -1.50
C GLY A 23 -9.50 -10.82 -0.19
N VAL A 24 -8.32 -10.41 0.30
CA VAL A 24 -8.17 -9.52 1.47
C VAL A 24 -7.75 -8.13 1.00
N GLY A 25 -8.61 -7.14 1.20
CA GLY A 25 -8.33 -5.74 0.88
C GLY A 25 -7.53 -5.04 1.98
N TYR A 26 -6.25 -4.77 1.72
CA TYR A 26 -5.39 -4.02 2.62
C TYR A 26 -5.45 -2.53 2.31
N LEU A 27 -5.91 -1.73 3.28
CA LEU A 27 -5.84 -0.27 3.19
C LEU A 27 -4.43 0.21 3.59
N VAL A 28 -3.76 0.87 2.66
CA VAL A 28 -2.39 1.33 2.80
C VAL A 28 -2.34 2.83 2.52
N GLY A 29 -1.89 3.62 3.50
CA GLY A 29 -1.61 5.03 3.30
C GLY A 29 -0.39 5.20 2.41
N ALA A 30 -0.45 6.06 1.40
CA ALA A 30 0.63 6.24 0.44
C ALA A 30 0.67 7.69 -0.06
N SER A 31 1.87 8.17 -0.41
CA SER A 31 2.01 9.52 -0.97
C SER A 31 1.44 9.59 -2.40
N ALA A 32 1.07 10.79 -2.87
CA ALA A 32 0.63 10.98 -4.25
C ALA A 32 1.67 10.51 -5.29
N ARG A 33 2.97 10.61 -4.96
CA ARG A 33 4.06 10.07 -5.78
C ARG A 33 3.97 8.54 -5.86
N THR A 34 3.85 7.88 -4.71
CA THR A 34 3.73 6.43 -4.61
C THR A 34 2.49 5.93 -5.38
N LEU A 35 1.34 6.58 -5.19
CA LEU A 35 0.09 6.25 -5.87
C LEU A 35 0.19 6.38 -7.39
N SER A 36 0.98 7.33 -7.89
CA SER A 36 1.24 7.50 -9.32
C SER A 36 2.16 6.42 -9.89
N SER A 37 2.99 5.78 -9.04
CA SER A 37 3.98 4.78 -9.46
C SER A 37 3.48 3.33 -9.39
N ILE A 38 2.47 3.03 -8.57
CA ILE A 38 1.98 1.66 -8.35
C ILE A 38 1.11 1.10 -9.50
N GLY A 39 0.80 1.93 -10.50
CA GLY A 39 0.03 1.54 -11.68
C GLY A 39 -1.48 1.83 -11.58
N PRO A 40 -2.25 1.48 -12.62
CA PRO A 40 -3.68 1.74 -12.68
C PRO A 40 -4.50 0.73 -11.86
N VAL A 41 -5.69 1.15 -11.44
CA VAL A 41 -6.66 0.28 -10.75
C VAL A 41 -7.04 -0.91 -11.64
N GLY A 42 -7.09 -2.09 -11.04
CA GLY A 42 -7.41 -3.37 -11.69
C GLY A 42 -6.18 -4.18 -12.13
N GLU A 43 -4.99 -3.59 -12.12
CA GLU A 43 -3.74 -4.26 -12.50
C GLU A 43 -2.97 -4.81 -11.30
N ALA A 44 -1.99 -5.66 -11.59
CA ALA A 44 -1.06 -6.16 -10.58
C ALA A 44 -0.21 -5.01 -10.01
N ALA A 45 -0.14 -4.93 -8.69
CA ALA A 45 0.63 -3.94 -7.96
C ALA A 45 1.48 -4.59 -6.87
N MET A 46 2.62 -3.96 -6.59
CA MET A 46 3.51 -4.32 -5.49
C MET A 46 3.86 -3.05 -4.71
N LEU A 47 3.75 -3.14 -3.39
CA LEU A 47 4.06 -2.05 -2.47
C LEU A 47 4.95 -2.58 -1.35
N HIS A 48 6.01 -1.85 -1.04
CA HIS A 48 6.73 -2.02 0.21
C HIS A 48 5.91 -1.38 1.32
N THR A 49 5.82 -2.03 2.47
CA THR A 49 4.98 -1.54 3.56
C THR A 49 5.72 -1.46 4.87
N GLU A 50 5.38 -0.44 5.64
CA GLU A 50 5.71 -0.33 7.06
C GLU A 50 4.44 -0.39 7.88
N MET A 51 4.45 -1.24 8.91
CA MET A 51 3.31 -1.42 9.81
C MET A 51 3.52 -0.57 11.06
N LEU A 52 2.76 0.50 11.17
CA LEU A 52 2.74 1.37 12.33
C LEU A 52 1.69 0.86 13.32
N VAL A 53 2.14 0.52 14.52
CA VAL A 53 1.28 0.03 15.61
C VAL A 53 1.31 1.04 16.73
N SER A 54 0.13 1.42 17.21
CA SER A 54 -0.08 2.26 18.39
C SER A 54 -1.13 1.59 19.28
N GLU A 55 -1.38 2.11 20.49
CA GLU A 55 -2.35 1.51 21.42
C GLU A 55 -3.76 1.37 20.81
N ASP A 56 -4.20 2.35 20.02
CA ASP A 56 -5.56 2.37 19.47
C ASP A 56 -5.65 2.01 17.97
N SER A 57 -4.51 1.82 17.29
CA SER A 57 -4.55 1.66 15.83
C SER A 57 -3.39 0.86 15.24
N ILE A 58 -3.69 0.22 14.11
CA ILE A 58 -2.72 -0.42 13.23
C ILE A 58 -2.89 0.22 11.85
N ARG A 59 -1.81 0.78 11.30
CA ARG A 59 -1.79 1.37 9.96
C ARG A 59 -0.67 0.80 9.11
N LEU A 60 -0.91 0.73 7.82
CA LEU A 60 0.11 0.39 6.83
C LEU A 60 0.46 1.64 6.04
N VAL A 61 1.75 1.95 5.95
CA VAL A 61 2.28 2.98 5.05
C VAL A 61 2.99 2.29 3.91
N GLY A 62 2.66 2.67 2.68
CA GLY A 62 3.12 2.05 1.45
C GLY A 62 4.10 2.93 0.69
N PHE A 63 5.09 2.28 0.09
CA PHE A 63 6.16 2.89 -0.70
C PHE A 63 6.33 2.12 -2.02
N ALA A 64 6.63 2.83 -3.10
CA ALA A 64 6.78 2.21 -4.43
C ALA A 64 8.09 1.41 -4.55
N SER A 65 9.10 1.78 -3.76
CA SER A 65 10.39 1.10 -3.68
C SER A 65 10.87 1.02 -2.23
N ALA A 66 11.83 0.14 -1.96
CA ALA A 66 12.49 0.10 -0.66
C ALA A 66 13.31 1.38 -0.36
N ASP A 67 13.82 2.05 -1.40
CA ASP A 67 14.60 3.29 -1.29
C ASP A 67 13.72 4.47 -0.83
N GLU A 68 12.44 4.47 -1.19
CA GLU A 68 11.49 5.51 -0.77
C GLU A 68 11.06 5.36 0.71
N ARG A 69 11.37 4.22 1.33
CA ARG A 69 11.08 3.93 2.74
C ARG A 69 12.22 4.38 3.68
N ASP A 70 13.47 4.30 3.23
CA ASP A 70 14.68 4.62 4.01
C ASP A 70 14.97 6.14 4.05
#